data_AF-A0A2T9Y0W0-F1
#
_entry.id   AF-A0A2T9Y0W0-F1
#
_cell.length_a   1.000
_cell.length_b   1.000
_cell.length_c   1.000
_cell.angle_alpha   90.00
_cell.angle_beta   90.00
_cell.angle_gamma   90.00
#
_symmetry.space_group_name_H-M   'P 1'
#
loop_
_entity.id
_entity.type
_entity.pdbx_description
1 polymer ?
#
loop_
_entity_poly.entity_id
_entity_poly.type
_entity_poly.pdbx_seq_one_letter_code
_entity_poly.pdbx_strand_id
1 'polypeptide(L)'
;MLDVYTLENIFILSGNPEISTLSMKLFRVTNDTRTQMGFLIRNVYPTQEFLQSIFYSKYPGIAKKEELTIEQINNGIDINKCKNNSILNRAFRYGLNDTLDIILKKYKKVEIYCGRRSKRRVETDFIINHTRYKIEPLIPFTSIMEIINEHELYKDQNMKTLQTVLKMGEIELDLVGDCGIPAESLNYGPRKINLYRNMNKLIDFDELIIKAIQKDQPVFTKYVLEYEGYSENNLKRIYNTINYSTTDTKNNKSFAILKKCMEKFE
;
A
#
# COMPACT_ATOMS: atom_id res chain seq x y z
N MET A 1 41.56 -10.63 14.15
CA MET A 1 40.10 -10.82 14.38
C MET A 1 39.41 -10.45 13.08
N LEU A 2 38.60 -11.32 12.46
CA LEU A 2 37.92 -11.01 11.19
C LEU A 2 36.93 -9.84 11.38
N ASP A 3 36.83 -8.95 10.39
CA ASP A 3 35.90 -7.81 10.40
C ASP A 3 34.47 -8.23 9.99
N VAL A 4 33.51 -7.31 10.16
CA VAL A 4 32.09 -7.57 9.89
C VAL A 4 31.84 -7.92 8.42
N TYR A 5 32.49 -7.20 7.50
CA TYR A 5 32.35 -7.39 6.06
C TYR A 5 32.86 -8.77 5.61
N THR A 6 33.98 -9.21 6.17
CA THR A 6 34.56 -10.52 5.88
C THR A 6 33.66 -11.64 6.42
N LEU A 7 33.09 -11.46 7.62
CA LEU A 7 32.16 -12.42 8.22
C LEU A 7 30.83 -12.51 7.44
N GLU A 8 30.31 -11.38 6.98
CA GLU A 8 29.14 -11.29 6.10
C GLU A 8 29.41 -12.06 4.80
N ASN A 9 30.54 -11.78 4.14
CA ASN A 9 30.91 -12.48 2.92
C ASN A 9 31.10 -13.98 3.14
N ILE A 10 31.75 -14.41 4.23
CA ILE A 10 31.90 -15.84 4.56
C ILE A 10 30.53 -16.49 4.70
N PHE A 11 29.62 -15.88 5.45
CA PHE A 11 28.27 -16.41 5.63
C PHE A 11 27.53 -16.51 4.28
N ILE A 12 27.51 -15.42 3.51
CA ILE A 12 26.84 -15.36 2.20
C ILE A 12 27.48 -16.34 1.22
N LEU A 13 28.79 -16.47 1.16
CA LEU A 13 29.47 -17.39 0.24
C LEU A 13 29.29 -18.87 0.62
N SER A 14 29.09 -19.15 1.91
CA SER A 14 29.04 -20.52 2.39
C SER A 14 27.80 -21.29 1.97
N GLY A 15 26.69 -20.59 1.70
CA GLY A 15 25.39 -21.21 1.44
C GLY A 15 24.82 -22.04 2.60
N ASN A 16 25.47 -22.06 3.77
CA ASN A 16 25.04 -22.85 4.92
C ASN A 16 24.60 -21.93 6.08
N PRO A 17 23.29 -21.85 6.39
CA PRO A 17 22.80 -20.99 7.46
C PRO A 17 23.27 -21.43 8.87
N GLU A 18 23.66 -22.69 9.06
CA GLU A 18 24.17 -23.20 10.34
C GLU A 18 25.50 -22.58 10.77
N ILE A 19 26.24 -21.99 9.82
CA ILE A 19 27.48 -21.25 10.11
C ILE A 19 27.24 -20.06 11.07
N SER A 20 26.02 -19.52 11.12
CA SER A 20 25.62 -18.51 12.09
C SER A 20 25.81 -18.94 13.56
N THR A 21 25.85 -20.25 13.83
CA THR A 21 26.00 -20.80 15.19
C THR A 21 27.45 -20.91 15.66
N LEU A 22 28.43 -20.75 14.76
CA LEU A 22 29.85 -20.98 15.07
C LEU A 22 30.45 -19.95 16.04
N SER A 23 29.89 -18.75 16.10
CA SER A 23 30.29 -17.76 17.11
C SER A 23 29.23 -16.69 17.32
N MET A 24 29.26 -16.03 18.48
CA MET A 24 28.38 -14.90 18.79
C MET A 24 28.57 -13.73 17.81
N LYS A 25 29.80 -13.52 17.30
CA LYS A 25 30.09 -12.46 16.33
C LYS A 25 29.46 -12.77 14.98
N LEU A 26 29.58 -14.02 14.49
CA LEU A 26 28.88 -14.46 13.29
C LEU A 26 27.36 -14.33 13.48
N PHE A 27 26.81 -14.86 14.58
CA PHE A 27 25.37 -14.79 14.86
C PHE A 27 24.81 -13.36 14.74
N ARG A 28 25.54 -12.35 15.26
CA ARG A 28 25.14 -10.94 15.16
C ARG A 28 25.17 -10.44 13.73
N VAL A 29 26.22 -10.75 12.97
CA VAL A 29 26.36 -10.36 11.56
C VAL A 29 25.31 -11.05 10.70
N THR A 30 25.04 -12.33 10.91
CA THR A 30 24.04 -13.11 10.15
C THR A 30 22.59 -12.76 10.49
N ASN A 31 22.35 -12.08 11.61
CA ASN A 31 21.02 -11.53 11.97
C ASN A 31 20.80 -10.10 11.48
N ASP A 32 21.83 -9.48 10.89
CA ASP A 32 21.64 -8.23 10.18
C ASP A 32 20.78 -8.44 8.93
N THR A 33 19.82 -7.53 8.72
CA THR A 33 18.85 -7.63 7.62
C THR A 33 19.55 -7.65 6.27
N ARG A 34 20.61 -6.87 6.09
CA ARG A 34 21.37 -6.77 4.82
C ARG A 34 22.11 -8.06 4.52
N THR A 35 22.74 -8.65 5.53
CA THR A 35 23.46 -9.92 5.40
C THR A 35 22.52 -11.08 5.10
N GLN A 36 21.35 -11.13 5.76
CA GLN A 36 20.31 -12.13 5.44
C GLN A 36 19.82 -11.98 4.00
N MET A 37 19.62 -10.75 3.54
CA MET A 37 19.22 -10.45 2.18
C MET A 37 20.27 -10.91 1.16
N GLY A 38 21.55 -10.61 1.40
CA GLY A 38 22.65 -11.08 0.55
C GLY A 38 22.74 -12.60 0.47
N PHE A 39 22.52 -13.29 1.60
CA PHE A 39 22.51 -14.76 1.65
C PHE A 39 21.34 -15.35 0.86
N LEU A 40 20.15 -14.79 1.02
CA LEU A 40 18.92 -15.26 0.37
C LEU A 40 18.95 -15.06 -1.14
N ILE A 41 19.38 -13.87 -1.60
CA ILE A 41 19.56 -13.56 -3.03
C ILE A 41 20.54 -14.53 -3.67
N ARG A 42 21.67 -14.80 -2.99
CA ARG A 42 22.77 -15.58 -3.59
C ARG A 42 22.53 -17.09 -3.58
N ASN A 43 22.16 -17.66 -2.44
CA ASN A 43 22.25 -19.11 -2.24
C ASN A 43 20.91 -19.83 -2.32
N VAL A 44 19.82 -19.10 -2.13
CA VAL A 44 18.50 -19.72 -2.02
C VAL A 44 17.64 -19.36 -3.22
N TYR A 45 17.70 -18.11 -3.71
CA TYR A 45 16.77 -17.63 -4.75
C TYR A 45 17.44 -16.67 -5.76
N PRO A 46 18.24 -17.17 -6.72
CA PRO A 46 19.01 -16.35 -7.67
C PRO A 46 18.18 -15.53 -8.67
N THR A 47 16.85 -15.71 -8.74
CA THR A 47 15.91 -14.92 -9.57
C THR A 47 14.51 -14.93 -8.96
N GLN A 48 13.73 -13.86 -9.18
CA GLN A 48 12.27 -13.58 -9.02
C GLN A 48 11.36 -14.40 -8.07
N GLU A 49 11.62 -15.69 -7.87
CA GLU A 49 10.94 -16.61 -6.98
C GLU A 49 11.06 -16.23 -5.50
N PHE A 50 12.04 -15.40 -5.13
CA PHE A 50 12.16 -14.80 -3.79
C PHE A 50 10.88 -14.08 -3.34
N LEU A 51 10.21 -13.40 -4.28
CA LEU A 51 8.95 -12.70 -4.02
C LEU A 51 7.85 -13.65 -3.56
N GLN A 52 7.88 -14.89 -4.06
CA GLN A 52 6.91 -15.91 -3.74
C GLN A 52 7.25 -16.56 -2.39
N SER A 53 8.51 -16.94 -2.17
CA SER A 53 8.97 -17.78 -1.06
C SER A 53 9.07 -17.10 0.31
N ILE A 54 9.31 -15.79 0.42
CA ILE A 54 9.34 -15.06 1.73
C ILE A 54 8.01 -15.22 2.49
N PHE A 55 6.90 -15.29 1.76
CA PHE A 55 5.56 -15.44 2.34
C PHE A 55 5.20 -16.90 2.67
N TYR A 56 5.96 -17.88 2.16
CA TYR A 56 5.77 -19.31 2.41
C TYR A 56 6.75 -19.90 3.44
N SER A 57 7.50 -19.06 4.18
CA SER A 57 8.35 -19.57 5.26
C SER A 57 7.50 -20.31 6.30
N LYS A 58 7.89 -21.55 6.61
CA LYS A 58 7.28 -22.50 7.57
C LYS A 58 7.17 -21.97 9.01
N TYR A 59 7.56 -20.71 9.26
CA TYR A 59 7.64 -20.04 10.55
C TYR A 59 7.04 -18.62 10.47
N PRO A 60 5.78 -18.42 10.91
CA PRO A 60 5.08 -17.13 10.82
C PRO A 60 5.69 -16.00 11.67
N GLY A 61 6.37 -16.35 12.76
CA GLY A 61 6.91 -15.40 13.74
C GLY A 61 8.37 -14.97 13.52
N ILE A 62 9.05 -15.50 12.49
CA ILE A 62 10.47 -15.21 12.23
C ILE A 62 10.63 -14.86 10.75
N ALA A 63 10.52 -13.57 10.46
CA ALA A 63 11.34 -12.87 9.50
C ALA A 63 10.82 -11.44 9.45
N LYS A 64 11.74 -10.48 9.34
CA LYS A 64 11.49 -9.06 9.07
C LYS A 64 10.89 -8.90 7.66
N LYS A 65 9.74 -9.53 7.39
CA LYS A 65 9.14 -9.67 6.05
C LYS A 65 8.83 -8.31 5.45
N GLU A 66 8.34 -7.40 6.27
CA GLU A 66 8.11 -6.00 5.92
C GLU A 66 9.43 -5.30 5.58
N GLU A 67 10.47 -5.38 6.43
CA GLU A 67 11.78 -4.77 6.14
C GLU A 67 12.43 -5.35 4.87
N LEU A 68 12.38 -6.67 4.67
CA LEU A 68 12.90 -7.33 3.47
C LEU A 68 12.12 -6.94 2.21
N THR A 69 10.83 -6.71 2.34
CA THR A 69 9.99 -6.24 1.23
C THR A 69 10.31 -4.80 0.89
N ILE A 70 10.51 -3.95 1.91
CA ILE A 70 10.95 -2.56 1.75
C ILE A 70 12.29 -2.48 1.03
N GLU A 71 13.27 -3.27 1.45
CA GLU A 71 14.60 -3.30 0.83
C GLU A 71 14.53 -3.73 -0.64
N GLN A 72 13.67 -4.69 -0.98
CA GLN A 72 13.43 -5.10 -2.37
C GLN A 72 12.84 -3.98 -3.22
N ILE A 73 11.86 -3.26 -2.68
CA ILE A 73 11.25 -2.11 -3.35
C ILE A 73 12.31 -1.02 -3.60
N ASN A 74 13.20 -0.78 -2.64
CA ASN A 74 14.29 0.18 -2.79
C ASN A 74 15.32 -0.24 -3.85
N ASN A 75 15.51 -1.54 -4.05
CA ASN A 75 16.34 -2.11 -5.12
C ASN A 75 15.65 -2.16 -6.50
N GLY A 76 14.47 -1.55 -6.65
CA GLY A 76 13.83 -1.36 -7.96
C GLY A 76 13.06 -2.58 -8.47
N ILE A 77 12.66 -3.51 -7.60
CA ILE A 77 11.79 -4.62 -7.99
C ILE A 77 10.41 -4.09 -8.45
N ASP A 78 9.89 -4.68 -9.52
CA ASP A 78 8.54 -4.44 -9.98
C ASP A 78 7.49 -4.97 -8.98
N ILE A 79 6.83 -4.03 -8.29
CA ILE A 79 5.83 -4.32 -7.26
C ILE A 79 4.53 -4.93 -7.78
N ASN A 80 4.27 -4.85 -9.09
CA ASN A 80 3.03 -5.31 -9.75
C ASN A 80 3.21 -6.69 -10.42
N LYS A 81 4.44 -7.20 -10.47
CA LYS A 81 4.76 -8.50 -11.06
C LYS A 81 4.01 -9.64 -10.38
N CYS A 82 3.66 -10.69 -11.12
CA CYS A 82 2.98 -11.90 -10.60
C CYS A 82 1.52 -11.71 -10.15
N LYS A 83 0.79 -10.71 -10.68
CA LYS A 83 -0.67 -10.54 -10.52
C LYS A 83 -1.10 -10.66 -9.04
N ASN A 84 -1.90 -11.67 -8.68
CA ASN A 84 -2.44 -11.90 -7.32
C ASN A 84 -1.37 -12.16 -6.25
N ASN A 85 -0.14 -12.44 -6.66
CA ASN A 85 1.01 -12.67 -5.78
C ASN A 85 2.05 -11.54 -5.87
N SER A 86 1.68 -10.39 -6.42
CA SER A 86 2.52 -9.20 -6.44
C SER A 86 2.80 -8.67 -5.04
N ILE A 87 3.89 -7.91 -4.89
CA ILE A 87 4.22 -7.24 -3.62
C ILE A 87 3.05 -6.37 -3.18
N LEU A 88 2.47 -5.61 -4.12
CA LEU A 88 1.31 -4.76 -3.86
C LEU A 88 0.14 -5.56 -3.26
N ASN A 89 -0.26 -6.65 -3.92
CA ASN A 89 -1.39 -7.46 -3.46
C ASN A 89 -1.12 -8.16 -2.13
N ARG A 90 0.13 -8.57 -1.89
CA ARG A 90 0.53 -9.18 -0.62
C ARG A 90 0.58 -8.15 0.49
N ALA A 91 1.04 -6.93 0.22
CA ALA A 91 1.07 -5.85 1.20
C ALA A 91 -0.36 -5.52 1.69
N PHE A 92 -1.34 -5.48 0.78
CA PHE A 92 -2.76 -5.40 1.14
C PHE A 92 -3.26 -6.62 1.91
N ARG A 93 -3.04 -7.83 1.39
CA ARG A 93 -3.55 -9.08 1.98
C ARG A 93 -3.06 -9.32 3.41
N TYR A 94 -1.80 -8.98 3.69
CA TYR A 94 -1.15 -9.24 4.97
C TYR A 94 -1.04 -7.99 5.86
N GLY A 95 -1.60 -6.85 5.44
CA GLY A 95 -1.56 -5.62 6.23
C GLY A 95 -0.15 -5.08 6.49
N LEU A 96 0.75 -5.19 5.51
CA LEU A 96 2.11 -4.65 5.58
C LEU A 96 2.06 -3.13 5.36
N ASN A 97 1.68 -2.40 6.40
CA ASN A 97 1.34 -0.99 6.32
C ASN A 97 2.54 -0.07 6.03
N ASP A 98 3.73 -0.40 6.55
CA ASP A 98 4.94 0.38 6.31
C ASP A 98 5.43 0.13 4.88
N THR A 99 5.31 -1.11 4.40
CA THR A 99 5.51 -1.46 2.99
C THR A 99 4.53 -0.69 2.09
N LEU A 100 3.24 -0.65 2.44
CA LEU A 100 2.23 0.09 1.67
C LEU A 100 2.52 1.59 1.64
N ASP A 101 2.88 2.20 2.76
CA ASP A 101 3.24 3.62 2.82
C ASP A 101 4.38 3.96 1.83
N ILE A 102 5.40 3.09 1.76
CA ILE A 102 6.49 3.24 0.79
C ILE A 102 6.00 3.05 -0.64
N ILE A 103 5.21 2.01 -0.91
CA ILE A 103 4.67 1.73 -2.25
C ILE A 103 3.82 2.90 -2.76
N LEU A 104 2.94 3.45 -1.91
CA LEU A 104 2.05 4.56 -2.26
C LEU A 104 2.84 5.84 -2.60
N LYS A 105 4.07 6.00 -2.10
CA LYS A 105 4.95 7.13 -2.44
C LYS A 105 5.78 6.89 -3.70
N LYS A 106 5.83 5.66 -4.23
CA LYS A 106 6.56 5.36 -5.47
C LYS A 106 5.80 5.86 -6.68
N TYR A 107 6.57 6.37 -7.64
CA TYR A 107 6.06 6.97 -8.87
C TYR A 107 6.84 6.45 -10.08
N LYS A 108 6.31 6.73 -11.27
CA LYS A 108 6.96 6.50 -12.56
C LYS A 108 6.93 7.76 -13.40
N LYS A 109 7.94 7.92 -14.26
CA LYS A 109 8.03 8.98 -15.28
C LYS A 109 7.41 8.45 -16.56
N VAL A 110 6.32 9.07 -17.02
CA VAL A 110 5.59 8.66 -18.21
C VAL A 110 5.76 9.73 -19.28
N GLU A 111 6.24 9.32 -20.46
CA GLU A 111 6.35 10.20 -21.62
C GLU A 111 4.96 10.53 -22.18
N ILE A 112 4.72 11.81 -22.46
CA ILE A 112 3.46 12.31 -23.01
C ILE A 112 3.63 12.54 -24.52
N TYR A 113 2.92 11.76 -25.31
CA TYR A 113 2.84 11.96 -26.75
C TYR A 113 1.77 13.00 -27.11
N CYS A 114 2.19 14.20 -27.47
CA CYS A 114 1.28 15.22 -28.00
C CYS A 114 1.09 15.04 -29.52
N GLY A 115 0.05 14.32 -29.93
CA GLY A 115 -0.34 14.28 -31.34
C GLY A 115 -0.76 15.67 -31.86
N ARG A 116 -0.35 16.04 -33.08
CA ARG A 116 -0.60 17.35 -33.73
C ARG A 116 -2.08 17.77 -33.82
N ARG A 117 -3.04 16.87 -33.56
CA ARG A 117 -4.50 17.12 -33.60
C ARG A 117 -5.18 17.03 -32.23
N SER A 118 -4.45 16.78 -31.14
CA SER A 118 -5.07 16.67 -29.81
C SER A 118 -5.44 18.06 -29.28
N LYS A 119 -6.74 18.37 -29.25
CA LYS A 119 -7.27 19.60 -28.63
C LYS A 119 -7.21 19.58 -27.09
N ARG A 120 -6.96 18.40 -26.48
CA ARG A 120 -6.80 18.28 -25.03
C ARG A 120 -5.38 18.72 -24.67
N ARG A 121 -5.27 19.82 -23.91
CA ARG A 121 -4.03 20.15 -23.18
C ARG A 121 -3.76 19.01 -22.22
N VAL A 122 -2.76 18.18 -22.51
CA VAL A 122 -2.30 17.16 -21.58
C VAL A 122 -1.37 17.86 -20.59
N GLU A 123 -1.74 17.80 -19.32
CA GLU A 123 -0.96 18.39 -18.23
C GLU A 123 0.44 17.76 -18.20
N THR A 124 1.48 18.60 -18.20
CA THR A 124 2.89 18.21 -18.24
C THR A 124 3.55 18.67 -16.95
N ASP A 125 4.28 17.78 -16.29
CA ASP A 125 4.96 18.11 -15.04
C ASP A 125 6.37 18.67 -15.29
N PHE A 126 7.08 18.13 -16.28
CA PHE A 126 8.44 18.58 -16.63
C PHE A 126 8.79 18.25 -18.08
N ILE A 127 9.85 18.89 -18.59
CA ILE A 127 10.33 18.72 -19.98
C ILE A 127 11.83 18.42 -19.96
N ILE A 128 12.23 17.35 -20.63
CA ILE A 128 13.65 17.00 -20.86
C ILE A 128 13.83 16.81 -22.36
N ASN A 129 14.82 17.48 -22.96
CA ASN A 129 15.14 17.36 -24.39
C ASN A 129 13.93 17.54 -25.32
N HIS A 130 13.06 18.50 -25.03
CA HIS A 130 11.79 18.76 -25.74
C HIS A 130 10.72 17.67 -25.61
N THR A 131 11.00 16.60 -24.86
CA THR A 131 10.03 15.56 -24.51
C THR A 131 9.30 15.93 -23.23
N ARG A 132 7.97 15.80 -23.25
CA ARG A 132 7.09 16.12 -22.12
C ARG A 132 6.86 14.88 -21.28
N TYR A 133 6.88 15.05 -19.96
CA TYR A 133 6.69 13.94 -19.03
C TYR A 133 5.63 14.26 -17.97
N LYS A 134 5.02 13.20 -17.46
CA LYS A 134 4.14 13.20 -16.29
C LYS A 134 4.67 12.24 -15.23
N ILE A 135 4.56 12.63 -13.98
CA ILE A 135 4.72 11.78 -12.82
C ILE A 135 3.36 11.17 -12.48
N GLU A 136 3.33 9.84 -12.49
CA GLU A 136 2.16 9.04 -12.16
C GLU A 136 2.49 8.07 -11.01
N PRO A 137 1.51 7.70 -10.19
CA PRO A 137 1.70 6.66 -9.18
C PRO A 137 2.09 5.33 -9.82
N LEU A 138 2.87 4.53 -9.09
CA LEU A 138 3.28 3.20 -9.55
C LEU A 138 2.15 2.16 -9.44
N ILE A 139 1.16 2.40 -8.58
CA ILE A 139 -0.01 1.54 -8.44
C ILE A 139 -0.95 1.66 -9.65
N PRO A 140 -1.63 0.58 -10.07
CA PRO A 140 -2.45 0.56 -11.29
C PRO A 140 -3.88 1.13 -11.10
N PHE A 141 -4.26 1.48 -9.88
CA PHE A 141 -5.62 1.87 -9.53
C PHE A 141 -5.95 3.30 -9.98
N THR A 142 -7.20 3.50 -10.39
CA THR A 142 -7.68 4.82 -10.85
C THR A 142 -8.65 5.48 -9.86
N SER A 143 -9.12 4.73 -8.86
CA SER A 143 -10.05 5.20 -7.84
C SER A 143 -9.69 4.65 -6.47
N ILE A 144 -9.90 5.46 -5.42
CA ILE A 144 -9.78 5.01 -4.02
C ILE A 144 -10.82 3.91 -3.73
N MET A 145 -12.03 4.06 -4.27
CA MET A 145 -13.11 3.09 -4.08
C MET A 145 -12.78 1.72 -4.68
N GLU A 146 -12.03 1.68 -5.77
CA GLU A 146 -11.54 0.45 -6.40
C GLU A 146 -10.62 -0.33 -5.43
N ILE A 147 -9.65 0.37 -4.81
CA ILE A 147 -8.73 -0.21 -3.82
C ILE A 147 -9.51 -0.75 -2.61
N ILE A 148 -10.44 0.05 -2.06
CA ILE A 148 -11.21 -0.32 -0.88
C ILE A 148 -12.03 -1.60 -1.14
N ASN A 149 -12.67 -1.70 -2.30
CA ASN A 149 -13.50 -2.84 -2.65
C ASN A 149 -12.66 -4.08 -2.99
N GLU A 150 -11.61 -3.95 -3.82
CA GLU A 150 -10.77 -5.07 -4.24
C GLU A 150 -10.09 -5.76 -3.06
N HIS A 151 -9.66 -4.99 -2.06
CA HIS A 151 -8.96 -5.51 -0.88
C HIS A 151 -9.85 -5.61 0.37
N GLU A 152 -11.16 -5.41 0.22
CA GLU A 152 -12.14 -5.44 1.32
C GLU A 152 -11.69 -4.63 2.55
N LEU A 153 -11.24 -3.39 2.34
CA LEU A 153 -10.68 -2.55 3.40
C LEU A 153 -11.72 -2.06 4.42
N TYR A 154 -13.01 -2.30 4.15
CA TYR A 154 -14.12 -2.07 5.09
C TYR A 154 -14.23 -3.13 6.20
N LYS A 155 -13.40 -4.18 6.17
CA LYS A 155 -13.32 -5.16 7.27
C LYS A 155 -12.53 -4.59 8.44
N ASP A 156 -12.97 -4.86 9.66
CA ASP A 156 -12.38 -4.34 10.91
C ASP A 156 -10.88 -4.63 11.02
N GLN A 157 -10.47 -5.84 10.65
CA GLN A 157 -9.07 -6.26 10.63
C GLN A 157 -8.16 -5.45 9.68
N ASN A 158 -8.76 -4.75 8.70
CA ASN A 158 -8.07 -3.97 7.68
C ASN A 158 -8.10 -2.46 7.98
N MET A 159 -8.60 -2.02 9.13
CA MET A 159 -8.74 -0.59 9.46
C MET A 159 -7.43 0.20 9.38
N LYS A 160 -6.31 -0.38 9.84
CA LYS A 160 -4.99 0.25 9.71
C LYS A 160 -4.59 0.44 8.25
N THR A 161 -4.85 -0.58 7.42
CA THR A 161 -4.62 -0.55 5.97
C THR A 161 -5.48 0.51 5.28
N LEU A 162 -6.76 0.60 5.64
CA LEU A 162 -7.65 1.65 5.15
C LEU A 162 -7.10 3.04 5.47
N GLN A 163 -6.68 3.29 6.71
CA GLN A 163 -6.11 4.58 7.11
C GLN A 163 -4.84 4.93 6.31
N THR A 164 -3.97 3.95 6.05
CA THR A 164 -2.79 4.13 5.19
C THR A 164 -3.19 4.52 3.77
N VAL A 165 -4.21 3.87 3.21
CA VAL A 165 -4.75 4.17 1.88
C VAL A 165 -5.36 5.56 1.81
N LEU A 166 -6.16 5.97 2.80
CA LEU A 166 -6.81 7.30 2.81
C LEU A 166 -5.79 8.46 2.80
N LYS A 167 -4.61 8.26 3.38
CA LYS A 167 -3.51 9.25 3.35
C LYS A 167 -2.89 9.46 1.98
N MET A 168 -3.18 8.61 0.98
CA MET A 168 -2.66 8.80 -0.39
C MET A 168 -3.04 10.17 -0.96
N GLY A 169 -4.18 10.71 -0.54
CA GLY A 169 -4.69 12.00 -0.99
C GLY A 169 -3.77 13.17 -0.63
N GLU A 170 -2.90 13.00 0.36
CA GLU A 170 -1.99 13.99 0.93
C GLU A 170 -0.55 13.84 0.43
N ILE A 171 -0.26 12.81 -0.37
CA ILE A 171 1.10 12.53 -0.85
C ILE A 171 1.51 13.58 -1.88
N GLU A 172 2.38 14.49 -1.43
CA GLU A 172 3.04 15.51 -2.21
C GLU A 172 4.49 15.10 -2.50
N LEU A 173 4.94 15.30 -3.74
CA LEU A 173 6.32 15.04 -4.17
C LEU A 173 6.99 16.36 -4.58
N ASP A 174 8.22 16.60 -4.12
CA ASP A 174 9.12 17.60 -4.68
C ASP A 174 9.79 17.01 -5.93
N LEU A 175 9.51 17.60 -7.09
CA LEU A 175 10.04 17.14 -8.37
C LEU A 175 11.58 17.19 -8.42
N VAL A 176 12.21 18.14 -7.74
CA VAL A 176 13.68 18.23 -7.66
C VAL A 176 14.20 17.30 -6.58
N GLY A 177 13.68 17.42 -5.36
CA GLY A 177 14.19 16.72 -4.18
C GLY A 177 13.92 15.22 -4.20
N ASP A 178 12.67 14.84 -4.45
CA ASP A 178 12.22 13.44 -4.40
C ASP A 178 12.33 12.78 -5.76
N CYS A 179 12.12 13.53 -6.85
CA CYS A 179 12.11 12.98 -8.20
C CYS A 179 13.42 13.10 -9.00
N GLY A 180 14.40 13.84 -8.46
CA GLY A 180 15.69 14.08 -9.10
C GLY A 180 15.57 14.76 -10.46
N ILE A 181 14.52 15.56 -10.68
CA ILE A 181 14.32 16.30 -11.92
C ILE A 181 15.17 17.58 -11.84
N PRO A 182 16.02 17.87 -12.83
CA PRO A 182 16.79 19.12 -12.84
C PRO A 182 15.86 20.33 -12.77
N ALA A 183 16.22 21.34 -11.98
CA ALA A 183 15.37 22.52 -11.78
C ALA A 183 15.08 23.25 -13.11
N GLU A 184 16.04 23.31 -14.02
CA GLU A 184 15.84 23.85 -15.38
C GLU A 184 14.84 23.07 -16.24
N SER A 185 14.53 21.82 -15.89
CA SER A 185 13.54 20.99 -16.60
C SER A 185 12.10 21.25 -16.13
N LEU A 186 11.92 21.99 -15.03
CA LEU A 186 10.61 22.40 -14.52
C LEU A 186 10.13 23.62 -15.31
N ASN A 187 9.23 23.39 -16.26
CA ASN A 187 8.80 24.43 -17.19
C ASN A 187 7.75 25.36 -16.56
N TYR A 188 8.16 26.39 -15.80
CA TYR A 188 7.29 27.35 -15.06
C TYR A 188 6.20 26.72 -14.17
N GLY A 189 6.23 25.40 -14.00
CA GLY A 189 5.23 24.61 -13.28
C GLY A 189 5.53 24.54 -11.78
N PRO A 190 4.61 23.98 -10.99
CA PRO A 190 4.81 23.84 -9.57
C PRO A 190 5.94 22.86 -9.29
N ARG A 191 6.89 23.27 -8.43
CA ARG A 191 7.98 22.39 -7.95
C ARG A 191 7.46 21.16 -7.22
N LYS A 192 6.28 21.28 -6.62
CA LYS A 192 5.63 20.22 -5.87
C LYS A 192 4.33 19.81 -6.52
N ILE A 193 4.05 18.52 -6.54
CA ILE A 193 2.83 17.97 -7.11
C ILE A 193 2.17 16.97 -6.15
N ASN A 194 0.85 16.90 -6.18
CA ASN A 194 0.14 15.79 -5.55
C ASN A 194 0.23 14.55 -6.47
N LEU A 195 0.77 13.44 -5.96
CA LEU A 195 1.00 12.23 -6.74
C LEU A 195 -0.31 11.66 -7.29
N TYR A 196 -1.38 11.72 -6.48
CA TYR A 196 -2.70 11.17 -6.78
C TYR A 196 -3.70 12.21 -7.31
N ARG A 197 -3.23 13.33 -7.88
CA ARG A 197 -4.11 14.41 -8.39
C ARG A 197 -5.10 14.00 -9.48
N ASN A 198 -4.80 12.91 -10.20
CA ASN A 198 -5.65 12.38 -11.27
C ASN A 198 -6.51 11.18 -10.84
N MET A 199 -6.39 10.75 -9.58
CA MET A 199 -7.18 9.62 -9.06
C MET A 199 -8.58 10.10 -8.65
N ASN A 200 -9.59 9.29 -8.91
CA ASN A 200 -10.91 9.53 -8.33
C ASN A 200 -10.87 9.27 -6.81
N LYS A 201 -10.98 10.34 -6.02
CA LYS A 201 -10.95 10.28 -4.54
C LYS A 201 -12.34 10.17 -3.91
N LEU A 202 -13.42 10.10 -4.70
CA LEU A 202 -14.78 9.92 -4.20
C LEU A 202 -14.91 8.54 -3.53
N ILE A 203 -15.43 8.52 -2.30
CA ILE A 203 -15.74 7.31 -1.55
C ILE A 203 -17.25 7.29 -1.30
N ASP A 204 -17.91 6.21 -1.69
CA ASP A 204 -19.32 5.98 -1.35
C ASP A 204 -19.39 5.27 0.01
N PHE A 205 -19.44 6.07 1.09
CA PHE A 205 -19.50 5.55 2.45
C PHE A 205 -20.81 4.83 2.77
N ASP A 206 -21.90 5.15 2.08
CA ASP A 206 -23.19 4.47 2.26
C ASP A 206 -23.10 3.02 1.78
N GLU A 207 -22.53 2.81 0.59
CA GLU A 207 -22.27 1.47 0.06
C GLU A 207 -21.38 0.67 1.02
N LEU A 208 -20.30 1.29 1.53
CA LEU A 208 -19.36 0.63 2.41
C LEU A 208 -19.96 0.30 3.79
N ILE A 209 -20.75 1.19 4.39
CA ILE A 209 -21.45 0.93 5.66
C ILE A 209 -22.43 -0.22 5.48
N ILE A 210 -23.21 -0.24 4.40
CA ILE A 210 -24.17 -1.33 4.15
C ILE A 210 -23.43 -2.67 4.09
N LYS A 211 -22.33 -2.76 3.33
CA LYS A 211 -21.49 -3.98 3.26
C LYS A 211 -20.90 -4.35 4.63
N ALA A 212 -20.39 -3.36 5.36
CA ALA A 212 -19.80 -3.55 6.69
C ALA A 212 -20.81 -4.10 7.68
N ILE A 213 -22.03 -3.55 7.73
CA ILE A 213 -23.08 -4.04 8.62
C ILE A 213 -23.54 -5.44 8.21
N GLN A 214 -23.73 -5.70 6.92
CA GLN A 214 -24.09 -7.05 6.44
C GLN A 214 -23.06 -8.12 6.83
N LYS A 215 -21.78 -7.76 6.91
CA LYS A 215 -20.68 -8.65 7.34
C LYS A 215 -20.31 -8.51 8.82
N ASP A 216 -21.12 -7.81 9.61
CA ASP A 216 -20.88 -7.46 11.02
C ASP A 216 -19.46 -6.96 11.31
N GLN A 217 -19.10 -5.82 10.71
CA GLN A 217 -17.83 -5.10 10.91
C GLN A 217 -18.08 -3.83 11.79
N PRO A 218 -18.16 -3.97 13.13
CA PRO A 218 -18.54 -2.89 14.02
C PRO A 218 -17.51 -1.75 14.13
N VAL A 219 -16.21 -2.04 14.01
CA VAL A 219 -15.17 -1.01 14.12
C VAL A 219 -15.23 -0.05 12.93
N PHE A 220 -15.32 -0.59 11.71
CA PHE A 220 -15.49 0.23 10.51
C PHE A 220 -16.82 0.99 10.53
N THR A 221 -17.92 0.32 10.90
CA THR A 221 -19.24 0.95 10.97
C THR A 221 -19.23 2.15 11.92
N LYS A 222 -18.65 1.99 13.11
CA LYS A 222 -18.50 3.08 14.07
C LYS A 222 -17.65 4.22 13.49
N TYR A 223 -16.50 3.88 12.90
CA TYR A 223 -15.58 4.87 12.31
C TYR A 223 -16.29 5.77 11.28
N VAL A 224 -17.02 5.18 10.33
CA VAL A 224 -17.67 5.95 9.28
C VAL A 224 -18.82 6.80 9.82
N LEU A 225 -19.66 6.23 10.71
CA LEU A 225 -20.77 6.98 11.32
C LEU A 225 -20.31 8.17 12.17
N GLU A 226 -19.15 8.05 12.82
CA GLU A 226 -18.54 9.15 13.58
C GLU A 226 -17.88 10.20 12.68
N TYR A 227 -17.32 9.79 11.54
CA TYR A 227 -16.57 10.68 10.64
C TYR A 227 -17.45 11.49 9.68
N GLU A 228 -18.44 10.86 9.04
CA GLU A 228 -19.22 11.49 7.95
C GLU A 228 -20.35 12.40 8.44
N GLY A 229 -20.68 12.40 9.74
CA GLY A 229 -21.71 13.30 10.29
C GLY A 229 -23.08 13.12 9.62
N TYR A 230 -23.51 11.86 9.49
CA TYR A 230 -24.76 11.49 8.81
C TYR A 230 -25.99 12.27 9.31
N SER A 231 -26.81 12.75 8.37
CA SER A 231 -28.15 13.27 8.66
C SER A 231 -29.13 12.15 9.03
N GLU A 232 -30.19 12.48 9.77
CA GLU A 232 -31.25 11.55 10.15
C GLU A 232 -31.85 10.82 8.93
N ASN A 233 -32.10 11.54 7.83
CA ASN A 233 -32.64 10.98 6.59
C ASN A 233 -31.70 9.95 5.95
N ASN A 234 -30.39 10.21 5.97
CA ASN A 234 -29.41 9.28 5.44
C ASN A 234 -29.33 8.01 6.32
N LEU A 235 -29.34 8.15 7.65
CA LEU A 235 -29.37 7.01 8.57
C LEU A 235 -30.64 6.17 8.38
N LYS A 236 -31.81 6.79 8.23
CA LYS A 236 -33.07 6.10 7.95
C LYS A 236 -33.01 5.32 6.63
N ARG A 237 -32.40 5.88 5.59
CA ARG A 237 -32.19 5.18 4.30
C ARG A 237 -31.32 3.93 4.48
N ILE A 238 -30.19 4.05 5.15
CA ILE A 238 -29.28 2.92 5.43
C ILE A 238 -29.99 1.87 6.28
N TYR A 239 -30.67 2.28 7.34
CA TYR A 239 -31.43 1.40 8.23
C TYR A 239 -32.47 0.57 7.48
N ASN A 240 -33.31 1.23 6.67
CA ASN A 240 -34.32 0.56 5.86
C ASN A 240 -33.68 -0.46 4.91
N THR A 241 -32.60 -0.07 4.23
CA THR A 241 -31.89 -0.95 3.29
C THR A 241 -31.40 -2.24 3.96
N ILE A 242 -30.85 -2.14 5.17
CA ILE A 242 -30.33 -3.29 5.93
C ILE A 242 -31.46 -4.15 6.49
N ASN A 243 -32.51 -3.52 7.01
CA ASN A 243 -33.66 -4.20 7.62
C ASN A 243 -34.43 -5.06 6.59
N TYR A 244 -34.42 -4.66 5.32
CA TYR A 244 -34.98 -5.47 4.23
C TYR A 244 -34.03 -6.58 3.74
N SER A 245 -32.72 -6.48 3.99
CA SER A 245 -31.72 -7.37 3.39
C SER A 245 -31.14 -8.43 4.34
N THR A 246 -31.36 -8.35 5.66
CA THR A 246 -30.71 -9.25 6.64
C THR A 246 -31.71 -9.98 7.55
N THR A 247 -31.54 -11.30 7.67
CA THR A 247 -32.43 -12.19 8.45
C THR A 247 -32.08 -12.28 9.94
N ASP A 248 -30.88 -11.87 10.37
CA ASP A 248 -30.49 -11.81 11.79
C ASP A 248 -29.87 -10.46 12.17
N THR A 249 -30.73 -9.46 12.31
CA THR A 249 -30.34 -8.13 12.81
C THR A 249 -30.23 -8.06 14.33
N LYS A 250 -30.68 -9.08 15.07
CA LYS A 250 -30.72 -9.05 16.54
C LYS A 250 -29.34 -9.23 17.17
N ASN A 251 -28.49 -10.05 16.56
CA ASN A 251 -27.14 -10.34 17.08
C ASN A 251 -26.04 -9.50 16.42
N ASN A 252 -26.38 -8.68 15.43
CA ASN A 252 -25.43 -7.91 14.64
C ASN A 252 -24.96 -6.65 15.39
N LYS A 253 -23.69 -6.61 15.81
CA LYS A 253 -23.12 -5.51 16.59
C LYS A 253 -23.09 -4.22 15.80
N SER A 254 -22.81 -4.32 14.50
CA SER A 254 -22.74 -3.18 13.58
C SER A 254 -24.11 -2.52 13.41
N PHE A 255 -25.16 -3.32 13.31
CA PHE A 255 -26.54 -2.83 13.25
C PHE A 255 -26.99 -2.21 14.58
N ALA A 256 -26.57 -2.76 15.71
CA ALA A 256 -26.81 -2.14 17.02
C ALA A 256 -26.15 -0.74 17.13
N ILE A 257 -24.95 -0.57 16.56
CA ILE A 257 -24.28 0.74 16.49
C ILE A 257 -25.09 1.72 15.64
N LEU A 258 -25.61 1.29 14.48
CA LEU A 258 -26.47 2.11 13.63
C LEU A 258 -27.72 2.58 14.39
N LYS A 259 -28.43 1.66 15.06
CA LYS A 259 -29.61 1.98 15.89
C LYS A 259 -29.30 3.02 16.94
N LYS A 260 -28.22 2.83 17.71
CA LYS A 260 -27.79 3.78 18.73
C LYS A 260 -27.45 5.15 18.16
N CYS A 261 -26.97 5.23 16.92
CA CYS A 261 -26.73 6.51 16.26
C CYS A 261 -28.04 7.19 15.84
N MET A 262 -29.07 6.43 15.44
CA MET A 262 -30.38 6.96 15.11
C MET A 262 -31.13 7.50 16.33
N GLU A 263 -31.01 6.85 17.50
CA GLU A 263 -31.59 7.29 18.78
C GLU A 263 -31.17 8.71 19.18
N LYS A 264 -30.09 9.26 18.62
CA LYS A 264 -29.66 10.65 18.88
C LYS A 264 -30.57 11.70 18.23
N PHE A 265 -31.45 11.30 17.33
CA PHE A 265 -32.37 12.18 16.59
C PHE A 265 -33.84 12.02 17.01
N GLU A 266 -34.12 11.12 17.96
CA GLU A 266 -35.45 10.91 18.58
C GLU A 266 -35.59 11.76 19.85
#